data_AF-A0A820LTC1-F1
#
_entry.id   AF-A0A820LTC1-F1
#
_cell.length_a   1.000
_cell.length_b   1.000
_cell.length_c   1.000
_cell.angle_alpha   90.00
_cell.angle_beta   90.00
_cell.angle_gamma   90.00
#
_symmetry.space_group_name_H-M   'P 1'
#
loop_
_entity.id
_entity.type
_entity.pdbx_description
1 polymer ?
#
loop_
_entity_poly.entity_id
_entity_poly.type
_entity_poly.pdbx_seq_one_letter_code
_entity_poly.pdbx_strand_id
1 'polypeptide(L)'
;MTQDRATYEYINDKSPLITESIYKNPVFHDYHEDTTKLPLLNNSLSSNNIEQSPYEEVAVNISNTDDPTTLCLTVRSIFIGILLTCLMGFISQFFSFRTSPLDLNIGIIILLAYLLGKLMSKILPERLCHIKLNPGPFTFKEHAIITIMAASGTRTGEGVETIIIQRLHYKHHLNHVNSVLFLITMHFIAISISGVLRRYLIWPAFMIWPKTLMSCSLIRTLINEDEFNKDNSRWKMSRSKCFWLIVLFQFVWYWFPGYIFPLLSFFSLICFMAPKNIILSQITGTYGLGLGAIELDWNALVAYLDSPILVPFWAHVNIFIGFIVVVWIVTPIFYYVNVWDSQKMPIISIRVFDKDGYFFNTTEVLTKDLRLNNTAYEAYGD
;
A
#
# COMPACT_ATOMS: atom_id res chain seq x y z
N MET A 1 42.17 -20.11 24.31
CA MET A 1 41.95 -18.70 24.67
C MET A 1 40.54 -18.34 24.22
N THR A 2 39.46 -18.88 24.82
CA THR A 2 38.90 -18.63 26.16
C THR A 2 38.71 -17.15 26.49
N GLN A 3 37.44 -16.79 26.64
CA GLN A 3 36.78 -15.64 27.30
C GLN A 3 35.79 -14.95 26.34
N ASP A 4 34.53 -14.69 26.66
CA ASP A 4 33.70 -15.10 27.80
C ASP A 4 32.22 -14.91 27.42
N ARG A 5 31.38 -15.83 27.90
CA ARG A 5 29.94 -15.64 28.07
C ARG A 5 29.73 -14.61 29.19
N ALA A 6 28.97 -13.56 28.92
CA ALA A 6 28.37 -12.70 29.95
C ALA A 6 26.92 -12.39 29.53
N THR A 7 25.96 -13.16 30.04
CA THR A 7 25.04 -12.82 31.14
C THR A 7 23.99 -11.78 30.77
N TYR A 8 22.78 -12.29 30.52
CA TYR A 8 21.53 -11.54 30.64
C TYR A 8 21.33 -11.19 32.12
N GLU A 9 21.63 -9.95 32.50
CA GLU A 9 21.28 -9.41 33.80
C GLU A 9 19.85 -8.89 33.79
N TYR A 10 19.01 -9.54 34.60
CA TYR A 10 17.76 -9.01 35.12
C TYR A 10 18.07 -7.70 35.87
N ILE A 11 17.69 -6.56 35.29
CA ILE A 11 17.61 -5.30 36.04
C ILE A 11 16.30 -5.33 36.81
N ASN A 12 16.40 -5.85 38.02
CA ASN A 12 15.42 -5.73 39.08
C ASN A 12 15.75 -4.42 39.82
N ASP A 13 15.37 -3.27 39.27
CA ASP A 13 15.51 -1.99 39.97
C ASP A 13 14.13 -1.47 40.39
N LYS A 14 13.93 -1.49 41.71
CA LYS A 14 12.74 -0.96 42.38
C LYS A 14 12.81 0.57 42.35
N SER A 15 12.13 1.16 41.38
CA SER A 15 11.63 2.54 41.48
C SER A 15 10.16 2.59 41.03
N PRO A 16 9.19 2.48 41.94
CA PRO A 16 7.81 2.79 41.62
C PRO A 16 7.69 4.31 41.61
N LEU A 17 7.10 4.90 40.55
CA LEU A 17 6.25 6.12 40.57
C LEU A 17 6.15 6.92 39.26
N ILE A 18 6.80 6.54 38.15
CA ILE A 18 6.71 7.37 36.91
C ILE A 18 6.03 6.68 35.72
N THR A 19 5.81 5.36 35.75
CA THR A 19 5.22 4.63 34.62
C THR A 19 3.70 4.48 34.67
N GLU A 20 3.04 4.73 35.82
CA GLU A 20 1.59 4.55 35.97
C GLU A 20 0.74 5.76 35.56
N SER A 21 1.33 6.96 35.44
CA SER A 21 0.57 8.18 35.11
C SER A 21 0.30 8.37 33.62
N ILE A 22 1.08 7.73 32.74
CA ILE A 22 0.93 7.85 31.28
C ILE A 22 -0.18 6.92 30.75
N TYR A 23 -0.53 5.86 31.49
CA TYR A 23 -1.59 4.93 31.09
C TYR A 23 -3.01 5.37 31.49
N LYS A 24 -3.15 6.41 32.33
CA LYS A 24 -4.46 6.80 32.90
C LYS A 24 -5.20 7.95 32.20
N ASN A 25 -4.64 8.58 31.16
CA ASN A 25 -5.35 9.65 30.45
C ASN A 25 -5.08 9.66 28.94
N PRO A 26 -5.84 8.90 28.15
CA PRO A 26 -6.22 9.35 26.82
C PRO A 26 -7.52 10.16 26.96
N VAL A 27 -7.42 11.48 26.87
CA VAL A 27 -8.58 12.35 26.64
C VAL A 27 -9.04 12.08 25.21
N PHE A 28 -10.07 11.24 25.03
CA PHE A 28 -10.80 11.14 23.78
C PHE A 28 -12.30 10.93 24.02
N HIS A 29 -13.07 11.64 23.21
CA HIS A 29 -14.51 11.81 23.21
C HIS A 29 -15.32 10.53 23.45
N ASP A 30 -16.31 10.64 24.35
CA ASP A 30 -17.44 9.73 24.47
C ASP A 30 -18.16 9.55 23.13
N TYR A 31 -18.00 8.39 22.50
CA TYR A 31 -19.02 7.80 21.64
C TYR A 31 -19.75 6.76 22.49
N HIS A 32 -20.81 7.19 23.17
CA HIS A 32 -21.80 6.28 23.71
C HIS A 32 -22.65 5.76 22.56
N GLU A 33 -22.45 4.50 22.16
CA GLU A 33 -23.46 3.73 21.43
C GLU A 33 -23.94 2.58 22.32
N ASP A 34 -25.26 2.50 22.47
CA ASP A 34 -26.01 1.75 23.48
C ASP A 34 -25.68 0.25 23.54
N THR A 35 -25.02 -0.19 24.62
CA THR A 35 -24.82 -1.61 24.97
C THR A 35 -25.93 -2.17 25.87
N THR A 36 -27.12 -1.58 25.87
CA THR A 36 -28.27 -2.08 26.64
C THR A 36 -29.13 -3.06 25.82
N LYS A 37 -28.57 -4.22 25.44
CA LYS A 37 -29.33 -5.46 25.14
C LYS A 37 -28.39 -6.62 24.82
N LEU A 38 -27.91 -7.32 25.84
CA LEU A 38 -27.55 -8.75 25.81
C LEU A 38 -27.27 -9.22 27.26
N PRO A 39 -28.29 -9.70 28.01
CA PRO A 39 -28.04 -10.34 29.29
C PRO A 39 -27.62 -11.79 29.05
N LEU A 40 -26.69 -12.29 29.88
CA LEU A 40 -26.21 -13.69 30.03
C LEU A 40 -24.78 -14.04 29.56
N LEU A 41 -23.82 -13.11 29.59
CA LEU A 41 -22.39 -13.47 29.45
C LEU A 41 -21.46 -12.85 30.52
N ASN A 42 -21.95 -12.60 31.74
CA ASN A 42 -21.22 -11.79 32.72
C ASN A 42 -20.43 -12.54 33.82
N ASN A 43 -20.35 -13.88 33.84
CA ASN A 43 -19.70 -14.58 34.96
C ASN A 43 -18.60 -15.61 34.60
N SER A 44 -17.98 -15.53 33.41
CA SER A 44 -16.81 -16.38 33.08
C SER A 44 -15.63 -15.65 32.43
N LEU A 45 -15.64 -14.32 32.34
CA LEU A 45 -14.61 -13.51 31.65
C LEU A 45 -13.54 -12.91 32.59
N SER A 46 -13.46 -13.36 33.84
CA SER A 46 -12.55 -12.78 34.85
C SER A 46 -11.26 -13.60 35.03
N SER A 47 -10.36 -13.53 34.05
CA SER A 47 -8.88 -13.70 34.21
C SER A 47 -8.14 -13.73 32.87
N ASN A 48 -8.80 -14.10 31.77
CA ASN A 48 -8.16 -14.27 30.45
C ASN A 48 -8.30 -13.05 29.50
N ASN A 49 -8.99 -12.00 29.92
CA ASN A 49 -9.31 -10.84 29.07
C ASN A 49 -8.33 -9.66 29.17
N ILE A 50 -7.27 -9.75 29.96
CA ILE A 50 -6.35 -8.61 30.19
C ILE A 50 -5.32 -8.47 29.05
N GLU A 51 -5.08 -9.53 28.27
CA GLU A 51 -4.09 -9.54 27.17
C GLU A 51 -4.72 -9.40 25.77
N GLN A 52 -6.00 -9.05 25.66
CA GLN A 52 -6.65 -8.83 24.37
C GLN A 52 -6.52 -7.37 23.94
N SER A 53 -6.27 -7.14 22.65
CA SER A 53 -6.21 -5.78 22.11
C SER A 53 -7.50 -5.00 22.42
N PRO A 54 -7.42 -3.72 22.82
CA PRO A 54 -8.61 -2.89 23.03
C PRO A 54 -9.39 -2.63 21.74
N TYR A 55 -8.76 -2.81 20.58
CA TYR A 55 -9.39 -2.68 19.27
C TYR A 55 -9.92 -4.03 18.79
N GLU A 56 -11.23 -4.09 18.55
CA GLU A 56 -11.92 -5.30 18.11
C GLU A 56 -11.36 -5.82 16.78
N GLU A 57 -11.00 -4.93 15.86
CA GLU A 57 -10.44 -5.29 14.56
C GLU A 57 -9.10 -6.02 14.68
N VAL A 58 -8.31 -5.69 15.70
CA VAL A 58 -7.04 -6.37 15.98
C VAL A 58 -7.30 -7.70 16.68
N ALA A 59 -8.19 -7.67 17.69
CA ALA A 59 -8.58 -8.82 18.51
C ALA A 59 -9.17 -9.99 17.71
N VAL A 60 -9.93 -9.69 16.64
CA VAL A 60 -10.54 -10.71 15.77
C VAL A 60 -9.52 -11.31 14.79
N ASN A 61 -8.56 -10.52 14.32
CA ASN A 61 -7.65 -10.93 13.25
C ASN A 61 -6.38 -11.63 13.78
N ILE A 62 -5.90 -11.24 14.96
CA ILE A 62 -4.61 -11.70 15.51
C ILE A 62 -4.85 -12.54 16.77
N SER A 63 -4.04 -13.59 16.96
CA SER A 63 -4.03 -14.37 18.20
C SER A 63 -3.11 -13.70 19.22
N ASN A 64 -3.51 -13.68 20.48
CA ASN A 64 -2.69 -13.10 21.56
C ASN A 64 -1.49 -13.97 21.92
N THR A 65 -1.57 -15.26 21.62
CA THR A 65 -0.52 -16.23 21.91
C THR A 65 0.35 -16.47 20.68
N ASP A 66 1.67 -16.33 20.83
CA ASP A 66 2.65 -16.75 19.84
C ASP A 66 3.52 -17.89 20.37
N ASP A 67 3.87 -18.85 19.50
CA ASP A 67 4.83 -19.90 19.80
C ASP A 67 6.20 -19.53 19.24
N PRO A 68 7.19 -19.18 20.10
CA PRO A 68 8.51 -18.74 19.65
C PRO A 68 9.36 -19.86 19.02
N THR A 69 8.95 -21.13 19.16
CA THR A 69 9.71 -22.28 18.63
C THR A 69 9.43 -22.57 17.15
N THR A 70 8.38 -21.97 16.59
CA THR A 70 8.00 -22.17 15.18
C THR A 70 9.01 -21.52 14.22
N LEU A 71 9.49 -22.31 13.27
CA LEU A 71 10.49 -21.86 12.30
C LEU A 71 9.88 -20.84 11.34
N CYS A 72 10.53 -19.69 11.23
CA CYS A 72 10.11 -18.62 10.32
C CYS A 72 10.96 -18.60 9.04
N LEU A 73 12.29 -18.63 9.22
CA LEU A 73 13.26 -18.48 8.13
C LEU A 73 13.78 -19.85 7.69
N THR A 74 13.14 -20.42 6.68
CA THR A 74 13.53 -21.69 6.06
C THR A 74 14.06 -21.47 4.64
N VAL A 75 14.81 -22.43 4.11
CA VAL A 75 15.32 -22.38 2.71
C VAL A 75 14.16 -22.21 1.72
N ARG A 76 13.05 -22.91 1.95
CA ARG A 76 11.80 -22.75 1.20
C ARG A 76 11.29 -21.32 1.24
N SER A 77 11.19 -20.71 2.42
CA SER A 77 10.68 -19.33 2.56
C SER A 77 11.55 -18.30 1.83
N ILE A 78 12.88 -18.44 1.90
CA ILE A 78 13.81 -17.56 1.20
C ILE A 78 13.69 -17.72 -0.31
N PHE A 79 13.67 -18.97 -0.80
CA PHE A 79 13.59 -19.25 -2.23
C PHE A 79 12.28 -18.73 -2.84
N ILE A 80 11.13 -19.05 -2.22
CA ILE A 80 9.83 -18.56 -2.69
C ILE A 80 9.74 -17.04 -2.57
N GLY A 81 10.24 -16.46 -1.47
CA GLY A 81 10.30 -15.02 -1.26
C GLY A 81 11.04 -14.32 -2.40
N ILE A 82 12.29 -14.71 -2.67
CA ILE A 82 13.11 -14.11 -3.74
C ILE A 82 12.43 -14.27 -5.10
N LEU A 83 11.92 -15.47 -5.41
CA LEU A 83 11.26 -15.74 -6.69
C LEU A 83 10.04 -14.83 -6.90
N LEU A 84 9.18 -14.71 -5.89
CA LEU A 84 8.01 -13.84 -5.95
C LEU A 84 8.42 -12.36 -5.99
N THR A 85 9.41 -11.92 -5.22
CA THR A 85 9.91 -10.53 -5.28
C THR A 85 10.41 -10.17 -6.68
N CYS A 86 11.21 -11.04 -7.32
CA CYS A 86 11.70 -10.81 -8.68
C CYS A 86 10.56 -10.74 -9.70
N LEU A 87 9.60 -11.67 -9.61
CA LEU A 87 8.44 -11.71 -10.50
C LEU A 87 7.57 -10.46 -10.35
N MET A 88 7.25 -10.08 -9.11
CA MET A 88 6.42 -8.91 -8.82
C MET A 88 7.14 -7.62 -9.24
N GLY A 89 8.44 -7.50 -8.97
CA GLY A 89 9.22 -6.33 -9.37
C GLY A 89 9.25 -6.15 -10.89
N PHE A 90 9.39 -7.25 -11.65
CA PHE A 90 9.30 -7.20 -13.11
C PHE A 90 7.92 -6.74 -13.60
N ILE A 91 6.84 -7.33 -13.07
CA ILE A 91 5.48 -7.02 -13.50
C ILE A 91 5.11 -5.56 -13.15
N SER A 92 5.41 -5.12 -11.93
CA SER A 92 5.13 -3.76 -11.47
C SER A 92 5.90 -2.73 -12.29
N GLN A 93 7.20 -2.98 -12.55
CA GLN A 93 7.99 -2.11 -13.42
C GLN A 93 7.45 -2.05 -14.86
N PHE A 94 7.00 -3.18 -15.40
CA PHE A 94 6.43 -3.23 -16.74
C PHE A 94 5.14 -2.40 -16.84
N PHE A 95 4.25 -2.49 -15.85
CA PHE A 95 2.97 -1.76 -15.87
C PHE A 95 3.06 -0.30 -15.44
N SER A 96 4.13 0.12 -14.77
CA SER A 96 4.32 1.51 -14.31
C SER A 96 4.30 2.55 -15.43
N PHE A 97 4.66 2.18 -16.67
CA PHE A 97 4.66 3.09 -17.81
C PHE A 97 3.27 3.30 -18.44
N ARG A 98 2.21 2.69 -17.90
CA ARG A 98 0.84 2.91 -18.37
C ARG A 98 0.30 4.23 -17.82
N THR A 99 -0.61 4.84 -18.58
CA THR A 99 -1.32 6.07 -18.17
C THR A 99 -2.11 5.90 -16.87
N SER A 100 -2.63 4.70 -16.64
CA SER A 100 -3.19 4.26 -15.37
C SER A 100 -2.26 3.15 -14.85
N PRO A 101 -1.41 3.42 -13.85
CA PRO A 101 -0.52 2.42 -13.32
C PRO A 101 -1.34 1.25 -12.74
N LEU A 102 -0.86 0.03 -12.95
CA LEU A 102 -1.46 -1.16 -12.36
C LEU A 102 -0.53 -1.70 -11.29
N ASP A 103 -0.91 -1.49 -10.03
CA ASP A 103 -0.25 -2.09 -8.89
C ASP A 103 -0.87 -3.46 -8.57
N LEU A 104 -0.01 -4.46 -8.39
CA LEU A 104 -0.47 -5.78 -8.01
C LEU A 104 -0.87 -5.82 -6.54
N ASN A 105 -2.09 -6.29 -6.28
CA ASN A 105 -2.61 -6.43 -4.93
C ASN A 105 -1.86 -7.51 -4.14
N ILE A 106 -1.46 -7.19 -2.91
CA ILE A 106 -0.76 -8.12 -1.99
C ILE A 106 -1.54 -9.41 -1.71
N GLY A 107 -2.87 -9.42 -1.85
CA GLY A 107 -3.69 -10.62 -1.73
C GLY A 107 -3.33 -11.71 -2.73
N ILE A 108 -2.96 -11.34 -3.97
CA ILE A 108 -2.54 -12.31 -5.00
C ILE A 108 -1.22 -12.98 -4.57
N ILE A 109 -0.30 -12.19 -4.00
CA ILE A 109 0.97 -12.68 -3.48
C ILE A 109 0.72 -13.66 -2.33
N ILE A 110 -0.18 -13.33 -1.41
CA ILE A 110 -0.54 -14.20 -0.28
C ILE A 110 -1.06 -15.55 -0.80
N LEU A 111 -1.94 -15.56 -1.81
CA LEU A 111 -2.47 -16.79 -2.41
C LEU A 111 -1.39 -17.61 -3.13
N LEU A 112 -0.55 -16.96 -3.93
CA LEU A 112 0.57 -17.63 -4.63
C LEU A 112 1.59 -18.19 -3.64
N ALA A 113 1.94 -17.44 -2.60
CA ALA A 113 2.84 -17.87 -1.54
C ALA A 113 2.29 -19.11 -0.81
N TYR A 114 0.98 -19.15 -0.54
CA TYR A 114 0.33 -20.32 0.06
C TYR A 114 0.41 -21.55 -0.87
N LEU A 115 0.05 -21.38 -2.15
CA LEU A 115 0.06 -22.48 -3.12
C LEU A 115 1.47 -23.05 -3.31
N LEU A 116 2.46 -22.18 -3.55
CA LEU A 116 3.87 -22.57 -3.71
C LEU A 116 4.44 -23.14 -2.41
N GLY A 117 4.09 -22.57 -1.25
CA GLY A 117 4.52 -23.05 0.05
C GLY A 117 4.06 -24.48 0.34
N LYS A 118 2.77 -24.76 0.11
CA LYS A 118 2.16 -26.10 0.30
C LYS A 118 2.61 -27.11 -0.75
N LEU A 119 2.88 -26.66 -1.97
CA LEU A 119 3.42 -27.51 -3.03
C LEU A 119 4.88 -27.89 -2.74
N MET A 120 5.71 -26.91 -2.39
CA MET A 120 7.11 -27.15 -2.03
C MET A 120 7.23 -27.92 -0.71
N SER A 121 6.28 -27.80 0.23
CA SER A 121 6.27 -28.66 1.42
C SER A 121 6.03 -30.14 1.13
N LYS A 122 5.38 -30.47 0.00
CA LYS A 122 5.12 -31.87 -0.41
C LYS A 122 6.21 -32.43 -1.32
N ILE A 123 6.82 -31.59 -2.15
CA ILE A 123 7.80 -32.02 -3.16
C ILE A 123 9.22 -32.08 -2.60
N LEU A 124 9.56 -31.20 -1.65
CA LEU A 124 10.95 -31.03 -1.22
C LEU A 124 11.37 -32.13 -0.23
N PRO A 125 12.52 -32.80 -0.46
CA PRO A 125 13.03 -33.81 0.46
C PRO A 125 13.41 -33.18 1.82
N GLU A 126 13.30 -33.96 2.90
CA GLU A 126 13.56 -33.49 4.27
C GLU A 126 15.00 -32.99 4.47
N ARG A 127 15.98 -33.63 3.82
CA ARG A 127 17.38 -33.24 3.86
C ARG A 127 18.03 -33.44 2.49
N LEU A 128 18.85 -32.47 2.10
CA LEU A 128 19.85 -32.64 1.05
C LEU A 128 21.22 -32.49 1.71
N CYS A 129 22.00 -33.56 1.72
CA CYS A 129 23.28 -33.66 2.42
C CYS A 129 23.13 -33.35 3.93
N HIS A 130 23.52 -32.15 4.37
CA HIS A 130 23.46 -31.69 5.77
C HIS A 130 22.44 -30.56 6.01
N ILE A 131 21.82 -30.03 4.96
CA ILE A 131 20.87 -28.92 5.06
C ILE A 131 19.46 -29.52 5.15
N LYS A 132 18.74 -29.16 6.22
CA LYS A 132 17.31 -29.44 6.35
C LYS A 132 16.56 -28.54 5.36
N LEU A 133 16.24 -29.06 4.18
CA LEU A 133 15.50 -28.31 3.15
C LEU A 133 14.04 -28.14 3.53
N ASN A 134 13.45 -29.17 4.13
CA ASN A 134 12.05 -29.18 4.54
C ASN A 134 11.96 -29.55 6.02
N PRO A 135 11.93 -28.56 6.93
CA PRO A 135 11.94 -28.82 8.37
C PRO A 135 10.56 -29.25 8.91
N GLY A 136 9.49 -29.14 8.14
CA GLY A 136 8.13 -29.48 8.59
C GLY A 136 7.02 -28.92 7.70
N PRO A 137 5.76 -29.03 8.15
CA PRO A 137 4.59 -28.49 7.45
C PRO A 137 4.73 -26.96 7.26
N PHE A 138 4.06 -26.44 6.24
CA PHE A 138 4.09 -25.00 5.96
C PHE A 138 3.41 -24.22 7.08
N THR A 139 4.17 -23.30 7.70
CA THR A 139 3.71 -22.55 8.88
C THR A 139 3.25 -21.14 8.52
N PHE A 140 2.46 -20.55 9.41
CA PHE A 140 2.04 -19.14 9.32
C PHE A 140 3.22 -18.17 9.26
N LYS A 141 4.30 -18.44 10.00
CA LYS A 141 5.48 -17.56 10.04
C LYS A 141 6.29 -17.60 8.75
N GLU A 142 6.45 -18.78 8.13
CA GLU A 142 7.05 -18.88 6.80
C GLU A 142 6.22 -18.11 5.75
N HIS A 143 4.89 -18.24 5.80
CA HIS A 143 4.00 -17.53 4.88
C HIS A 143 4.07 -16.01 5.06
N ALA A 144 4.13 -15.54 6.31
CA ALA A 144 4.29 -14.14 6.62
C ALA A 144 5.61 -13.57 6.08
N ILE A 145 6.75 -14.26 6.28
CA ILE A 145 8.05 -13.80 5.77
C ILE A 145 8.07 -13.76 4.24
N ILE A 146 7.56 -14.80 3.56
CA ILE A 146 7.45 -14.81 2.10
C ILE A 146 6.65 -13.60 1.62
N THR A 147 5.51 -13.34 2.28
CA THR A 147 4.64 -12.21 1.93
C THR A 147 5.34 -10.87 2.13
N ILE A 148 6.05 -10.68 3.24
CA ILE A 148 6.82 -9.45 3.50
C ILE A 148 7.92 -9.24 2.44
N MET A 149 8.65 -10.29 2.09
CA MET A 149 9.68 -10.24 1.04
C MET A 149 9.08 -9.90 -0.33
N ALA A 150 7.97 -10.54 -0.71
CA ALA A 150 7.34 -10.31 -1.99
C ALA A 150 6.62 -8.95 -2.06
N ALA A 151 6.11 -8.45 -0.93
CA ALA A 151 5.47 -7.14 -0.84
C ALA A 151 6.42 -6.01 -1.23
N SER A 152 7.72 -6.12 -0.96
CA SER A 152 8.69 -5.10 -1.38
C SER A 152 8.85 -5.01 -2.91
N GLY A 153 8.40 -6.01 -3.67
CA GLY A 153 8.40 -6.01 -5.14
C GLY A 153 7.09 -5.53 -5.77
N THR A 154 6.08 -5.14 -4.99
CA THR A 154 4.75 -4.73 -5.51
C THR A 154 4.71 -3.34 -6.11
N ARG A 155 5.72 -2.52 -5.83
CA ARG A 155 5.82 -1.13 -6.31
C ARG A 155 7.11 -0.94 -7.07
N THR A 156 7.10 0.00 -8.00
CA THR A 156 8.32 0.48 -8.63
C THR A 156 9.22 1.16 -7.61
N GLY A 157 10.53 0.95 -7.76
CA GLY A 157 11.49 1.68 -6.94
C GLY A 157 11.47 3.16 -7.34
N GLU A 158 11.17 4.04 -6.40
CA GLU A 158 11.15 5.51 -6.59
C GLU A 158 12.44 6.04 -7.29
N GLY A 159 13.58 5.40 -7.02
CA GLY A 159 14.83 5.76 -7.67
C GLY A 159 14.86 5.47 -9.19
N VAL A 160 14.06 4.53 -9.68
CA VAL A 160 13.97 4.21 -11.11
C VAL A 160 13.32 5.36 -11.88
N GLU A 161 12.28 5.98 -11.32
CA GLU A 161 11.62 7.14 -11.90
C GLU A 161 12.59 8.32 -12.04
N THR A 162 13.43 8.55 -11.04
CA THR A 162 14.49 9.57 -11.09
C THR A 162 15.46 9.32 -12.24
N ILE A 163 15.90 8.07 -12.44
CA ILE A 163 16.79 7.70 -13.55
C ILE A 163 16.10 7.89 -14.90
N ILE A 164 14.82 7.52 -15.00
CA ILE A 164 14.02 7.71 -16.23
C ILE A 164 13.91 9.19 -16.55
N ILE A 165 13.59 10.04 -15.57
CA ILE A 165 13.47 11.49 -15.76
C ILE A 165 14.81 12.07 -16.23
N GLN A 166 15.93 11.69 -15.60
CA GLN A 166 17.26 12.13 -16.04
C GLN A 166 17.57 11.71 -17.48
N ARG A 167 17.17 10.50 -17.87
CA ARG A 167 17.43 9.99 -19.22
C ARG A 167 16.52 10.66 -20.26
N LEU A 168 15.24 10.83 -19.97
CA LEU A 168 14.24 11.29 -20.93
C LEU A 168 14.21 12.81 -21.06
N HIS A 169 14.26 13.53 -19.93
CA HIS A 169 14.12 14.99 -19.88
C HIS A 169 15.45 15.73 -19.88
N TYR A 170 16.48 15.17 -19.25
CA TYR A 170 17.81 15.80 -19.17
C TYR A 170 18.81 15.23 -20.19
N LYS A 171 18.40 14.21 -20.97
CA LYS A 171 19.24 13.50 -21.96
C LYS A 171 20.59 13.04 -21.36
N HIS A 172 20.62 12.81 -20.05
CA HIS A 172 21.81 12.41 -19.33
C HIS A 172 21.83 10.89 -19.17
N HIS A 173 22.88 10.26 -19.68
CA HIS A 173 23.05 8.81 -19.60
C HIS A 173 23.91 8.46 -18.39
N LEU A 174 23.27 7.97 -17.32
CA LEU A 174 23.97 7.34 -16.23
C LEU A 174 24.48 5.96 -16.65
N ASN A 175 25.74 5.65 -16.30
CA ASN A 175 26.29 4.31 -16.43
C ASN A 175 25.45 3.30 -15.62
N HIS A 176 25.26 2.10 -16.16
CA HIS A 176 24.42 1.06 -15.52
C HIS A 176 24.86 0.74 -14.08
N VAL A 177 26.17 0.70 -13.81
CA VAL A 177 26.72 0.46 -12.47
C VAL A 177 26.33 1.58 -11.51
N ASN A 178 26.42 2.85 -11.95
CA ASN A 178 26.05 4.01 -11.14
C ASN A 178 24.55 4.01 -10.84
N SER A 179 23.72 3.61 -11.81
CA SER A 179 22.27 3.46 -11.62
C SER A 179 21.94 2.40 -10.57
N VAL A 180 22.57 1.22 -10.64
CA VAL A 180 22.36 0.15 -9.63
C VAL A 180 22.82 0.61 -8.25
N LEU A 181 23.99 1.26 -8.15
CA LEU A 181 24.50 1.77 -6.88
C LEU A 181 23.57 2.85 -6.30
N PHE A 182 23.05 3.75 -7.14
CA PHE A 182 22.06 4.76 -6.75
C PHE A 182 20.76 4.14 -6.23
N LEU A 183 20.26 3.10 -6.88
CA LEU A 183 19.07 2.38 -6.41
C LEU A 183 19.35 1.72 -5.05
N ILE A 184 20.50 1.07 -4.88
CA ILE A 184 20.86 0.42 -3.62
C ILE A 184 20.98 1.44 -2.47
N THR A 185 21.64 2.59 -2.69
CA THR A 185 21.79 3.61 -1.64
C THR A 185 20.45 4.20 -1.22
N MET A 186 19.55 4.49 -2.17
CA MET A 186 18.19 4.96 -1.88
C MET A 186 17.41 3.98 -0.99
N HIS A 187 17.49 2.68 -1.27
CA HIS A 187 16.81 1.67 -0.45
C HIS A 187 17.41 1.55 0.96
N PHE A 188 18.73 1.63 1.10
CA PHE A 188 19.36 1.61 2.42
C PHE A 188 18.95 2.81 3.27
N ILE A 189 18.85 4.00 2.68
CA ILE A 189 18.37 5.20 3.38
C ILE A 189 16.93 4.98 3.87
N ALA A 190 16.04 4.49 3.01
CA ALA A 190 14.65 4.23 3.37
C ALA A 190 14.51 3.19 4.51
N ILE A 191 15.24 2.08 4.43
CA ILE A 191 15.24 1.04 5.47
C ILE A 191 15.82 1.58 6.79
N SER A 192 16.84 2.43 6.72
CA SER A 192 17.45 3.05 7.90
C SER A 192 16.46 3.96 8.64
N ILE A 193 15.74 4.82 7.90
CA ILE A 193 14.73 5.71 8.46
C ILE A 193 13.57 4.90 9.07
N SER A 194 13.12 3.86 8.38
CA SER A 194 12.09 2.94 8.89
C SER A 194 12.51 2.28 10.21
N GLY A 195 13.77 1.86 10.33
CA GLY A 195 14.34 1.30 11.55
C GLY A 195 14.29 2.28 12.73
N VAL A 196 14.61 3.56 12.52
CA VAL A 196 14.56 4.60 13.56
C VAL A 196 13.12 4.90 13.97
N LEU A 197 12.20 4.99 13.01
CA LEU A 197 10.79 5.32 13.26
C LEU A 197 9.98 4.16 13.86
N ARG A 198 10.47 2.92 13.80
CA ARG A 198 9.80 1.73 14.35
C ARG A 198 9.33 1.90 15.79
N ARG A 199 10.13 2.54 16.65
CA ARG A 199 9.77 2.80 18.06
C ARG A 199 8.51 3.66 18.20
N TYR A 200 8.28 4.57 17.27
CA TYR A 200 7.17 5.53 17.31
C TYR A 200 5.96 5.09 16.49
N LEU A 201 6.18 4.32 15.42
CA LEU A 201 5.13 3.93 14.47
C LEU A 201 4.61 2.50 14.64
N ILE A 202 5.32 1.63 15.37
CA ILE A 202 4.97 0.20 15.45
C ILE A 202 4.75 -0.27 16.88
N TRP A 203 5.60 0.14 17.83
CA TRP A 203 5.45 -0.30 19.23
C TRP A 203 4.26 0.27 20.00
N PRO A 204 3.78 1.51 19.76
CA PRO A 204 2.61 2.00 20.47
C PRO A 204 1.34 1.23 20.09
N ALA A 205 0.61 0.71 21.10
CA ALA A 205 -0.56 -0.15 20.89
C ALA A 205 -1.74 0.55 20.18
N PHE A 206 -1.82 1.88 20.25
CA PHE A 206 -2.84 2.68 19.56
C PHE A 206 -2.55 2.90 18.07
N MET A 207 -1.36 2.52 17.59
CA MET A 207 -0.99 2.69 16.19
C MET A 207 -1.42 1.47 15.37
N ILE A 208 -2.59 1.55 14.75
CA ILE A 208 -3.17 0.46 13.98
C ILE A 208 -2.87 0.64 12.49
N TRP A 209 -2.51 -0.46 11.83
CA TRP A 209 -2.24 -0.50 10.38
C TRP A 209 -3.27 -1.39 9.66
N PRO A 210 -4.42 -0.86 9.23
CA PRO A 210 -5.51 -1.65 8.65
C PRO A 210 -5.11 -2.51 7.44
N LYS A 211 -4.27 -1.95 6.54
CA LYS A 211 -3.74 -2.67 5.36
C LYS A 211 -2.96 -3.93 5.75
N THR A 212 -2.22 -3.86 6.86
CA THR A 212 -1.45 -4.99 7.40
C THR A 212 -2.37 -6.01 8.08
N LEU A 213 -3.39 -5.54 8.82
CA LEU A 213 -4.36 -6.43 9.48
C LEU A 213 -5.10 -7.33 8.49
N MET A 214 -5.52 -6.80 7.34
CA MET A 214 -6.12 -7.62 6.28
C MET A 214 -5.15 -8.72 5.83
N SER A 215 -3.89 -8.37 5.58
CA SER A 215 -2.87 -9.33 5.13
C SER A 215 -2.68 -10.45 6.16
N CYS A 216 -2.60 -10.11 7.46
CA CYS A 216 -2.51 -11.08 8.54
C CYS A 216 -3.76 -11.98 8.60
N SER A 217 -4.94 -11.41 8.47
CA SER A 217 -6.22 -12.14 8.48
C SER A 217 -6.31 -13.16 7.35
N LEU A 218 -5.89 -12.76 6.14
CA LEU A 218 -5.90 -13.63 4.96
C LEU A 218 -4.92 -14.80 5.11
N ILE A 219 -3.68 -14.54 5.54
CA ILE A 219 -2.67 -15.58 5.79
C ILE A 219 -3.20 -16.59 6.82
N ARG A 220 -3.80 -16.11 7.92
CA ARG A 220 -4.36 -16.97 8.97
C ARG A 220 -5.52 -17.82 8.47
N THR A 221 -6.40 -17.23 7.68
CA THR A 221 -7.58 -17.92 7.11
C THR A 221 -7.17 -19.03 6.14
N LEU A 222 -6.12 -18.82 5.33
CA LEU A 222 -5.65 -19.80 4.35
C LEU A 222 -4.96 -21.02 5.00
N ILE A 223 -4.24 -20.81 6.09
CA ILE A 223 -3.50 -21.88 6.78
C ILE A 223 -4.43 -22.67 7.71
N ASN A 224 -5.33 -21.99 8.42
CA ASN A 224 -6.25 -22.61 9.38
C ASN A 224 -7.64 -22.87 8.77
N GLU A 225 -7.73 -23.12 7.47
CA GLU A 225 -9.01 -23.35 6.76
C GLU A 225 -9.86 -24.46 7.43
N ASP A 226 -9.20 -25.47 8.01
CA ASP A 226 -9.85 -26.61 8.69
C ASP A 226 -10.43 -26.26 10.07
N GLU A 227 -9.94 -25.20 10.72
CA GLU A 227 -10.50 -24.73 12.00
C GLU A 227 -11.74 -23.87 11.74
N PHE A 228 -11.67 -22.96 10.77
CA PHE A 228 -12.77 -22.05 10.45
C PHE A 228 -13.96 -22.71 9.74
N ASN A 229 -13.75 -23.83 9.05
CA ASN A 229 -14.84 -24.61 8.45
C ASN A 229 -15.61 -25.48 9.47
N LYS A 230 -15.09 -25.65 10.71
CA LYS A 230 -15.77 -26.40 11.78
C LYS A 230 -16.73 -25.55 12.61
N ASP A 231 -16.58 -24.23 12.57
CA ASP A 231 -17.50 -23.32 13.25
C ASP A 231 -18.85 -23.30 12.52
N ASN A 232 -19.90 -23.68 13.24
CA ASN A 232 -21.30 -23.59 12.84
C ASN A 232 -21.73 -22.11 12.69
N SER A 233 -21.18 -21.42 11.71
CA SER A 233 -21.55 -20.04 11.41
C SER A 233 -22.97 -20.00 10.82
N ARG A 234 -23.71 -18.91 11.10
CA ARG A 234 -25.05 -18.64 10.56
C ARG A 234 -25.13 -18.67 9.02
N TRP A 235 -24.00 -18.57 8.33
CA TRP A 235 -23.91 -18.54 6.87
C TRP A 235 -23.67 -19.94 6.30
N LYS A 236 -24.60 -20.39 5.43
CA LYS A 236 -24.55 -21.72 4.79
C LYS A 236 -23.43 -21.87 3.74
N MET A 237 -22.77 -20.79 3.34
CA MET A 237 -21.76 -20.80 2.29
C MET A 237 -20.36 -20.72 2.91
N SER A 238 -19.51 -21.72 2.61
CA SER A 238 -18.10 -21.70 3.01
C SER A 238 -17.38 -20.48 2.40
N ARG A 239 -16.44 -19.90 3.16
CA ARG A 239 -15.66 -18.71 2.76
C ARG A 239 -14.98 -18.91 1.41
N SER A 240 -14.46 -20.11 1.14
CA SER A 240 -13.78 -20.47 -0.12
C SER A 240 -14.74 -20.45 -1.32
N LYS A 241 -16.01 -20.84 -1.15
CA LYS A 241 -17.03 -20.74 -2.22
C LYS A 241 -17.41 -19.29 -2.53
N CYS A 242 -17.55 -18.47 -1.48
CA CYS A 242 -17.81 -17.04 -1.62
C CYS A 242 -16.66 -16.34 -2.38
N PHE A 243 -15.42 -16.65 -2.00
CA PHE A 243 -14.22 -16.14 -2.66
C PHE A 243 -14.23 -16.42 -4.18
N TRP A 244 -14.43 -17.68 -4.58
CA TRP A 244 -14.43 -18.04 -6.00
C TRP A 244 -15.59 -17.41 -6.78
N LEU A 245 -16.76 -17.23 -6.14
CA LEU A 245 -17.90 -16.53 -6.76
C LEU A 245 -17.58 -15.07 -7.03
N ILE A 246 -16.95 -14.37 -6.07
CA ILE A 246 -16.52 -12.98 -6.24
C ILE A 246 -15.42 -12.87 -7.30
N VAL A 247 -14.45 -13.80 -7.32
CA VAL A 247 -13.40 -13.83 -8.35
C VAL A 247 -14.00 -14.00 -9.75
N LEU A 248 -14.97 -14.90 -9.92
CA LEU A 248 -15.62 -15.11 -11.21
C LEU A 248 -16.47 -13.90 -11.62
N PHE A 249 -17.20 -13.30 -10.67
CA PHE A 249 -17.93 -12.06 -10.90
C PHE A 249 -17.00 -10.93 -11.36
N GLN A 250 -15.90 -10.70 -10.65
CA GLN A 250 -14.94 -9.65 -10.99
C GLN A 250 -14.24 -9.93 -12.32
N PHE A 251 -13.92 -11.21 -12.61
CA PHE A 251 -13.37 -11.61 -13.90
C PHE A 251 -14.30 -11.24 -15.04
N VAL A 252 -15.60 -11.49 -14.92
CA VAL A 252 -16.60 -11.12 -15.93
C VAL A 252 -16.79 -9.61 -15.97
N TRP A 253 -16.91 -8.95 -14.82
CA TRP A 253 -17.09 -7.51 -14.71
C TRP A 253 -15.98 -6.74 -15.39
N TYR A 254 -14.73 -7.19 -15.31
CA TYR A 254 -13.58 -6.52 -15.93
C TYR A 254 -13.72 -6.31 -17.45
N TRP A 255 -14.40 -7.21 -18.17
CA TRP A 255 -14.64 -7.07 -19.61
C TRP A 255 -15.63 -5.95 -19.95
N PHE A 256 -16.50 -5.58 -19.01
CA PHE A 256 -17.52 -4.55 -19.24
C PHE A 256 -16.92 -3.15 -19.40
N PRO A 257 -16.25 -2.55 -18.40
CA PRO A 257 -15.62 -1.25 -18.57
C PRO A 257 -14.41 -1.32 -19.50
N GLY A 258 -13.73 -2.48 -19.60
CA GLY A 258 -12.52 -2.61 -20.40
C GLY A 258 -12.72 -2.78 -21.91
N TYR A 259 -13.83 -3.40 -22.35
CA TYR A 259 -14.00 -3.76 -23.76
C TYR A 259 -15.44 -3.61 -24.28
N ILE A 260 -16.44 -4.11 -23.53
CA ILE A 260 -17.83 -4.18 -24.02
C ILE A 260 -18.48 -2.79 -24.02
N PHE A 261 -18.32 -2.03 -22.94
CA PHE A 261 -18.90 -0.70 -22.80
C PHE A 261 -17.95 0.25 -22.05
N PRO A 262 -16.95 0.81 -22.75
CA PRO A 262 -15.92 1.68 -22.17
C PRO A 262 -16.44 2.94 -21.47
N LEU A 263 -17.68 3.36 -21.77
CA LEU A 263 -18.33 4.47 -21.09
C LEU A 263 -18.47 4.22 -19.57
N LEU A 264 -18.49 2.95 -19.12
CA LEU A 264 -18.51 2.63 -17.68
C LEU A 264 -17.22 3.00 -16.96
N SER A 265 -16.10 3.06 -17.67
CA SER A 265 -14.83 3.42 -17.03
C SER A 265 -14.90 4.87 -16.56
N PHE A 266 -15.28 5.82 -17.42
CA PHE A 266 -15.41 7.21 -17.00
C PHE A 266 -16.62 7.85 -17.67
N PHE A 267 -17.62 8.21 -16.87
CA PHE A 267 -18.82 8.88 -17.31
C PHE A 267 -19.04 10.21 -16.60
N SER A 268 -18.89 11.31 -17.33
CA SER A 268 -19.26 12.64 -16.85
C SER A 268 -20.59 13.05 -17.48
N LEU A 269 -21.66 13.04 -16.65
CA LEU A 269 -23.02 13.38 -17.08
C LEU A 269 -23.09 14.81 -17.64
N ILE A 270 -22.37 15.74 -17.03
CA ILE A 270 -22.40 17.16 -17.39
C ILE A 270 -21.72 17.38 -18.75
N CYS A 271 -20.58 16.74 -19.00
CA CYS A 271 -19.94 16.74 -20.32
C CYS A 271 -20.81 16.06 -21.39
N PHE A 272 -21.55 15.02 -21.04
CA PHE A 272 -22.47 14.35 -21.96
C PHE A 272 -23.63 15.25 -22.40
N MET A 273 -24.19 16.06 -21.47
CA MET A 273 -25.28 16.99 -21.79
C MET A 273 -24.82 18.20 -22.62
N ALA A 274 -23.60 18.69 -22.42
CA ALA A 274 -23.10 19.90 -23.08
C ALA A 274 -21.65 19.72 -23.62
N PRO A 275 -21.44 18.89 -24.66
CA PRO A 275 -20.11 18.48 -25.10
C PRO A 275 -19.25 19.60 -25.70
N LYS A 276 -19.87 20.71 -26.16
CA LYS A 276 -19.15 21.83 -26.80
C LYS A 276 -18.71 22.92 -25.83
N ASN A 277 -19.10 22.86 -24.55
CA ASN A 277 -18.78 23.90 -23.58
C ASN A 277 -17.42 23.63 -22.93
N ILE A 278 -16.46 24.50 -23.20
CA ILE A 278 -15.07 24.38 -22.73
C ILE A 278 -15.00 24.47 -21.20
N ILE A 279 -15.78 25.36 -20.57
CA ILE A 279 -15.78 25.56 -19.11
C ILE A 279 -16.29 24.31 -18.41
N LEU A 280 -17.40 23.74 -18.91
CA LEU A 280 -17.96 22.50 -18.35
C LEU A 280 -17.00 21.32 -18.54
N SER A 281 -16.30 21.26 -19.68
CA SER A 281 -15.26 20.25 -19.93
C SER A 281 -14.06 20.38 -18.98
N GLN A 282 -13.62 21.61 -18.67
CA GLN A 282 -12.53 21.86 -17.71
C GLN A 282 -12.90 21.43 -16.28
N ILE A 283 -14.16 21.59 -15.88
CA ILE A 283 -14.59 21.27 -14.50
C ILE A 283 -14.95 19.78 -14.35
N THR A 284 -15.58 19.18 -15.37
CA THR A 284 -16.22 17.86 -15.23
C THR A 284 -15.65 16.80 -16.18
N GLY A 285 -14.76 17.18 -17.10
CA GLY A 285 -14.19 16.28 -18.10
C GLY A 285 -13.02 15.44 -17.59
N THR A 286 -12.62 14.46 -18.40
CA THR A 286 -11.52 13.51 -18.11
C THR A 286 -10.15 14.19 -18.00
N TYR A 287 -9.94 15.28 -18.75
CA TYR A 287 -8.75 16.13 -18.64
C TYR A 287 -9.01 17.38 -17.78
N GLY A 288 -10.07 17.34 -16.99
CA GLY A 288 -10.54 18.40 -16.11
C GLY A 288 -10.56 17.95 -14.65
N LEU A 289 -11.28 18.70 -13.81
CA LEU A 289 -11.29 18.50 -12.35
C LEU A 289 -12.16 17.31 -11.89
N GLY A 290 -12.79 16.59 -12.83
CA GLY A 290 -13.56 15.36 -12.55
C GLY A 290 -14.82 15.55 -11.71
N LEU A 291 -15.34 16.78 -11.58
CA LEU A 291 -16.53 17.04 -10.76
C LEU A 291 -17.75 16.30 -11.34
N GLY A 292 -18.39 15.44 -10.52
CA GLY A 292 -19.58 14.69 -10.92
C GLY A 292 -19.33 13.59 -11.95
N ALA A 293 -18.07 13.21 -12.17
CA ALA A 293 -17.73 12.02 -12.95
C ALA A 293 -17.99 10.75 -12.14
N ILE A 294 -18.52 9.73 -12.81
CA ILE A 294 -18.79 8.41 -12.24
C ILE A 294 -17.86 7.43 -12.94
N GLU A 295 -17.12 6.67 -12.14
CA GLU A 295 -16.17 5.66 -12.61
C GLU A 295 -16.58 4.30 -12.01
N LEU A 296 -16.87 3.33 -12.88
CA LEU A 296 -17.25 1.97 -12.49
C LEU A 296 -16.15 0.94 -12.81
N ASP A 297 -15.01 1.39 -13.33
CA ASP A 297 -13.81 0.57 -13.43
C ASP A 297 -13.08 0.54 -12.07
N TRP A 298 -13.02 -0.65 -11.48
CA TRP A 298 -12.32 -0.86 -10.22
C TRP A 298 -10.83 -0.52 -10.33
N ASN A 299 -10.17 -0.84 -11.46
CA ASN A 299 -8.74 -0.59 -11.60
C ASN A 299 -8.41 0.89 -11.63
N ALA A 300 -9.24 1.70 -12.28
CA ALA A 300 -9.06 3.14 -12.31
C ALA A 300 -9.37 3.79 -10.95
N LEU A 301 -10.40 3.33 -10.24
CA LEU A 301 -10.72 3.79 -8.88
C LEU A 301 -9.57 3.57 -7.89
N VAL A 302 -8.96 2.38 -7.90
CA VAL A 302 -7.91 2.03 -6.93
C VAL A 302 -6.49 2.44 -7.36
N ALA A 303 -6.31 2.94 -8.59
CA ALA A 303 -4.99 3.27 -9.15
C ALA A 303 -4.21 4.31 -8.32
N TYR A 304 -4.91 5.25 -7.67
CA TYR A 304 -4.28 6.34 -6.92
C TYR A 304 -4.58 6.35 -5.42
N LEU A 305 -5.80 5.98 -5.00
CA LEU A 305 -6.22 6.06 -3.59
C LEU A 305 -6.17 4.71 -2.85
N ASP A 306 -5.50 3.69 -3.43
CA ASP A 306 -5.53 2.31 -2.95
C ASP A 306 -6.98 1.77 -2.88
N SER A 307 -7.19 0.58 -2.31
CA SER A 307 -8.52 0.00 -2.16
C SER A 307 -9.32 0.68 -1.03
N PRO A 308 -10.51 1.24 -1.31
CA PRO A 308 -11.33 1.92 -0.31
C PRO A 308 -11.89 0.98 0.75
N ILE A 309 -11.86 -0.33 0.50
CA ILE A 309 -12.32 -1.37 1.45
C ILE A 309 -11.34 -1.49 2.63
N LEU A 310 -10.08 -1.12 2.44
CA LEU A 310 -9.01 -1.34 3.44
C LEU A 310 -8.79 -0.14 4.34
N VAL A 311 -9.16 1.04 3.86
CA VAL A 311 -8.89 2.31 4.53
C VAL A 311 -10.15 2.74 5.29
N PRO A 312 -10.05 3.18 6.55
CA PRO A 312 -11.23 3.54 7.34
C PRO A 312 -12.00 4.71 6.73
N PHE A 313 -13.30 4.77 6.98
CA PHE A 313 -14.19 5.78 6.39
C PHE A 313 -13.75 7.21 6.73
N TRP A 314 -13.35 7.47 7.98
CA TRP A 314 -12.88 8.80 8.39
C TRP A 314 -11.71 9.30 7.52
N ALA A 315 -10.84 8.39 7.07
CA ALA A 315 -9.64 8.74 6.31
C ALA A 315 -10.01 9.19 4.90
N HIS A 316 -10.97 8.47 4.30
CA HIS A 316 -11.54 8.86 3.02
C HIS A 316 -12.23 10.21 3.11
N VAL A 317 -13.01 10.48 4.16
CA VAL A 317 -13.66 11.78 4.34
C VAL A 317 -12.62 12.90 4.43
N ASN A 318 -11.53 12.71 5.18
CA ASN A 318 -10.45 13.70 5.26
C ASN A 318 -9.75 13.94 3.92
N ILE A 319 -9.40 12.88 3.19
CA ILE A 319 -8.80 13.00 1.85
C ILE A 319 -9.77 13.70 0.90
N PHE A 320 -11.05 13.35 0.94
CA PHE A 320 -12.09 13.93 0.09
C PHE A 320 -12.34 15.40 0.40
N ILE A 321 -12.34 15.81 1.67
CA ILE A 321 -12.42 17.23 2.06
C ILE A 321 -11.21 17.99 1.52
N GLY A 322 -10.00 17.44 1.66
CA GLY A 322 -8.78 18.03 1.09
C GLY A 322 -8.88 18.18 -0.44
N PHE A 323 -9.41 17.15 -1.11
CA PHE A 323 -9.66 17.17 -2.55
C PHE A 323 -10.67 18.24 -2.95
N ILE A 324 -11.80 18.37 -2.25
CA ILE A 324 -12.79 19.43 -2.49
C ILE A 324 -12.14 20.81 -2.36
N VAL A 325 -11.43 21.06 -1.26
CA VAL A 325 -10.83 22.37 -0.98
C VAL A 325 -9.80 22.73 -2.04
N VAL A 326 -8.87 21.83 -2.36
CA VAL A 326 -7.78 22.14 -3.29
C VAL A 326 -8.27 22.09 -4.74
N VAL A 327 -8.85 20.98 -5.16
CA VAL A 327 -9.15 20.70 -6.58
C VAL A 327 -10.45 21.37 -7.02
N TRP A 328 -11.50 21.41 -6.19
CA TRP A 328 -12.80 21.97 -6.61
C TRP A 328 -13.02 23.42 -6.20
N ILE A 329 -12.26 23.96 -5.23
CA ILE A 329 -12.40 25.35 -4.79
C ILE A 329 -11.18 26.17 -5.20
N VAL A 330 -9.99 25.86 -4.68
CA VAL A 330 -8.78 26.67 -4.90
C VAL A 330 -8.37 26.69 -6.38
N THR A 331 -8.28 25.52 -7.03
CA THR A 331 -7.83 25.44 -8.43
C THR A 331 -8.71 26.25 -9.40
N PRO A 332 -10.05 26.12 -9.42
CA PRO A 332 -10.91 26.98 -10.25
C PRO A 332 -10.76 28.46 -9.95
N ILE A 333 -10.72 28.85 -8.67
CA ILE A 333 -10.59 30.26 -8.29
C ILE A 333 -9.30 30.84 -8.85
N PHE A 334 -8.16 30.15 -8.66
CA PHE A 334 -6.87 30.60 -9.15
C PHE A 334 -6.85 30.66 -10.68
N TYR A 335 -7.42 29.65 -11.35
CA TYR A 335 -7.45 29.57 -12.80
C TYR A 335 -8.31 30.68 -13.43
N TYR A 336 -9.52 30.90 -12.93
CA TYR A 336 -10.45 31.89 -13.49
C TYR A 336 -10.12 33.33 -13.08
N VAL A 337 -9.45 33.54 -11.94
CA VAL A 337 -8.89 34.86 -11.56
C VAL A 337 -7.55 35.14 -12.28
N ASN A 338 -7.03 34.18 -13.05
CA ASN A 338 -5.77 34.27 -13.78
C ASN A 338 -4.58 34.61 -12.86
N VAL A 339 -4.51 33.95 -11.69
CA VAL A 339 -3.37 34.09 -10.79
C VAL A 339 -2.14 33.49 -11.48
N TRP A 340 -1.07 34.27 -11.60
CA TRP A 340 0.19 33.89 -12.27
C TRP A 340 0.03 33.51 -13.75
N ASP A 341 -0.85 34.20 -14.49
CA ASP A 341 -1.08 33.92 -15.92
C ASP A 341 -1.49 32.47 -16.22
N SER A 342 -2.15 31.81 -15.26
CA SER A 342 -2.56 30.42 -15.34
C SER A 342 -3.42 30.08 -16.57
N GLN A 343 -4.15 31.06 -17.12
CA GLN A 343 -5.01 30.86 -18.30
C GLN A 343 -4.23 30.59 -19.59
N LYS A 344 -2.92 30.89 -19.63
CA LYS A 344 -2.04 30.51 -20.75
C LYS A 344 -1.82 29.00 -20.83
N MET A 345 -2.12 28.28 -19.74
CA MET A 345 -1.90 26.85 -19.60
C MET A 345 -3.24 26.09 -19.46
N PRO A 346 -3.27 24.76 -19.71
CA PRO A 346 -4.42 23.95 -19.39
C PRO A 346 -4.60 23.86 -17.87
N ILE A 347 -5.85 23.77 -17.39
CA ILE A 347 -6.17 23.70 -15.96
C ILE A 347 -5.48 22.53 -15.24
N ILE A 348 -5.30 21.41 -15.94
CA ILE A 348 -4.54 20.24 -15.51
C ILE A 348 -3.62 19.82 -16.64
N SER A 349 -2.34 19.60 -16.31
CA SER A 349 -1.34 19.08 -17.24
C SER A 349 -0.24 18.38 -16.46
N ILE A 350 0.31 17.32 -17.07
CA ILE A 350 1.51 16.62 -16.58
C ILE A 350 2.79 17.28 -17.14
N ARG A 351 2.65 18.16 -18.13
CA ARG A 351 3.76 18.82 -18.83
C ARG A 351 4.07 20.17 -18.22
N VAL A 352 5.37 20.52 -18.24
CA VAL A 352 5.87 21.84 -17.85
C VAL A 352 5.74 22.80 -19.02
N PHE A 353 5.30 24.02 -18.74
CA PHE A 353 5.12 25.07 -19.74
C PHE A 353 6.07 26.24 -19.49
N ASP A 354 6.32 26.95 -20.57
CA ASP A 354 7.01 28.24 -20.58
C ASP A 354 6.02 29.40 -20.35
N LYS A 355 6.52 30.62 -20.15
CA LYS A 355 5.73 31.84 -19.88
C LYS A 355 4.63 32.13 -20.91
N ASP A 356 4.85 31.69 -22.14
CA ASP A 356 3.97 31.88 -23.29
C ASP A 356 2.97 30.72 -23.49
N GLY A 357 2.99 29.70 -22.60
CA GLY A 357 2.12 28.54 -22.67
C GLY A 357 2.60 27.43 -23.63
N TYR A 358 3.81 27.55 -24.18
CA TYR A 358 4.47 26.49 -24.96
C TYR A 358 5.14 25.45 -24.05
N PHE A 359 5.47 24.28 -24.60
CA PHE A 359 6.17 23.24 -23.82
C PHE A 359 7.58 23.68 -23.48
N PHE A 360 7.94 23.60 -22.19
CA PHE A 360 9.23 24.03 -21.69
C PHE A 360 10.36 23.14 -22.23
N ASN A 361 11.32 23.73 -22.94
CA ASN A 361 12.48 23.01 -23.46
C ASN A 361 13.65 23.06 -22.47
N THR A 362 13.81 21.99 -21.69
CA THR A 362 14.88 21.86 -20.70
C THR A 362 16.29 21.95 -21.30
N THR A 363 16.47 21.66 -22.60
CA THR A 363 17.81 21.67 -23.23
C THR A 363 18.34 23.10 -23.46
N GLU A 364 17.46 24.10 -23.59
CA GLU A 364 17.87 25.48 -23.90
C GLU A 364 18.39 26.24 -22.68
N VAL A 365 17.95 25.82 -21.50
CA VAL A 365 18.28 26.46 -20.22
C VAL A 365 19.50 25.82 -19.54
N LEU A 366 19.84 24.59 -19.94
CA LEU A 366 20.94 23.83 -19.34
C LEU A 366 22.26 24.02 -20.09
N THR A 367 23.31 24.24 -19.32
CA THR A 367 24.69 24.20 -19.83
C THR A 367 25.06 22.75 -20.20
N LYS A 368 26.11 22.56 -21.02
CA LYS A 368 26.65 21.23 -21.36
C LYS A 368 26.99 20.37 -20.13
N ASP A 369 27.29 21.00 -18.99
CA ASP A 369 27.55 20.35 -17.70
C ASP A 369 26.29 20.10 -16.86
N LEU A 370 25.09 20.22 -17.44
CA LEU A 370 23.78 20.10 -16.78
C LEU A 370 23.58 21.08 -15.60
N ARG A 371 24.32 22.19 -15.62
CA ARG A 371 24.12 23.31 -14.71
C ARG A 371 23.12 24.29 -15.30
N LEU A 372 22.28 24.84 -14.44
CA LEU A 372 21.36 25.91 -14.82
C LEU A 372 22.17 27.10 -15.32
N ASN A 373 21.93 27.52 -16.57
CA ASN A 373 22.47 28.77 -17.07
C ASN A 373 21.47 29.89 -16.74
N ASN A 374 21.75 30.66 -15.69
CA ASN A 374 20.85 31.71 -15.21
C ASN A 374 20.51 32.73 -16.30
N THR A 375 21.45 33.08 -17.18
CA THR A 375 21.18 34.07 -18.25
C THR A 375 20.27 33.52 -19.35
N ALA A 376 20.42 32.24 -19.69
CA ALA A 376 19.51 31.57 -20.63
C ALA A 376 18.14 31.31 -19.98
N TYR A 377 18.12 31.04 -18.67
CA TYR A 377 16.87 30.90 -17.91
C TYR A 377 16.10 32.21 -17.83
N GLU A 378 16.76 33.32 -17.52
CA GLU A 378 16.15 34.65 -17.51
C GLU A 378 15.65 35.01 -18.92
N ALA A 379 16.45 34.78 -19.97
CA ALA A 379 16.02 35.06 -21.35
C ALA A 379 14.85 34.18 -21.85
N TYR A 380 14.66 33.00 -21.26
CA TYR A 380 13.57 32.08 -21.60
C TYR A 380 12.35 32.30 -20.71
N GLY A 381 12.55 32.65 -19.43
CA GLY A 381 11.53 32.76 -18.39
C GLY A 381 10.96 34.17 -18.13
N ASP A 382 11.70 35.25 -18.44
CA ASP A 382 11.17 36.63 -18.51
C ASP A 382 10.65 36.91 -19.92
#